data_AF-A0A944G8X4-F1
#
_entry.id   AF-A0A944G8X4-F1
#
_cell.length_a   1.000
_cell.length_b   1.000
_cell.length_c   1.000
_cell.angle_alpha   90.00
_cell.angle_beta   90.00
_cell.angle_gamma   90.00
#
_symmetry.space_group_name_H-M   'P 1'
#
loop_
_entity.id
_entity.type
_entity.pdbx_description
1 polymer ?
#
loop_
_entity_poly.entity_id
_entity_poly.type
_entity_poly.pdbx_seq_one_letter_code
_entity_poly.pdbx_strand_id
1 'polypeptide(L)'
;MKNDLSTKPLLVVDLNSGKYWNEKIGHECYNLERNDDGNFYGYCPPNDVIDITKLKAKKDDEFVDGVTVVYVTKTKGTSDREIIAFCENSRVYHYGRSGIGLNRNIPETGEDCSYSIVSNNLTDLRTYKKKFIIKIADYNTSMFRMQRFFNGTYPKLDKKIFLYLNSVLEIQEQEDDLTYQNEIQNANFSEIKDNSRTKPEYTFGSGSQAVKKNAKVAKSAIAKAGYKCAIDVLHKTFDTNKGVPYMEGHHLIPCTYSNAKFYWEKHGINIDCENNIVSLCPTCHRQIHFGSKEEKKIIIQKLYKIKAQKLEEVGINLSLNDLMDLYDI
;
A
#
# COMPACT_ATOMS: atom_id res chain seq x y z
N MET A 1 17.76 1.65 -6.40
CA MET A 1 17.98 3.06 -5.94
C MET A 1 17.32 3.25 -4.56
N LYS A 2 17.89 3.95 -3.56
CA LYS A 2 17.03 4.46 -2.45
C LYS A 2 15.89 5.20 -3.14
N ASN A 3 14.64 4.82 -2.91
CA ASN A 3 13.49 5.64 -3.29
C ASN A 3 13.77 6.97 -2.58
N ASP A 4 14.31 7.95 -3.31
CA ASP A 4 14.71 9.20 -2.72
C ASP A 4 13.41 9.89 -2.35
N LEU A 5 13.05 9.80 -1.06
CA LEU A 5 11.81 10.33 -0.52
C LEU A 5 11.72 11.84 -0.74
N SER A 6 12.82 12.52 -1.07
CA SER A 6 12.81 13.92 -1.49
C SER A 6 12.23 14.14 -2.90
N THR A 7 11.92 13.07 -3.64
CA THR A 7 11.44 13.13 -5.02
C THR A 7 9.98 12.73 -5.21
N LYS A 8 9.32 12.06 -4.26
CA LYS A 8 7.89 11.76 -4.39
C LYS A 8 7.05 13.00 -4.06
N PRO A 9 6.08 13.39 -4.92
CA PRO A 9 5.22 14.52 -4.62
C PRO A 9 4.34 14.23 -3.40
N LEU A 10 4.24 15.20 -2.49
CA LEU A 10 3.49 15.10 -1.23
C LEU A 10 2.43 16.20 -1.18
N LEU A 11 1.19 15.80 -0.85
CA LEU A 11 0.08 16.71 -0.58
C LEU A 11 -0.42 16.43 0.85
N VAL A 12 -0.40 17.44 1.73
CA VAL A 12 -0.91 17.31 3.10
C VAL A 12 -2.22 18.08 3.21
N VAL A 13 -3.31 17.39 3.54
CA VAL A 13 -4.67 17.93 3.61
C VAL A 13 -5.17 17.93 5.06
N ASP A 14 -5.62 19.10 5.53
CA ASP A 14 -6.11 19.34 6.88
C ASP A 14 -7.63 19.20 6.95
N LEU A 15 -8.08 18.11 7.55
CA LEU A 15 -9.48 17.75 7.71
C LEU A 15 -10.05 18.24 9.05
N ASN A 16 -11.34 18.53 9.04
CA ASN A 16 -12.16 18.88 10.21
C ASN A 16 -11.65 20.09 11.03
N SER A 17 -11.12 21.09 10.32
CA SER A 17 -10.43 22.25 10.89
C SER A 17 -10.92 23.55 10.24
N GLY A 18 -12.04 24.07 10.74
CA GLY A 18 -12.59 25.36 10.31
C GLY A 18 -13.86 25.71 11.11
N LYS A 19 -14.19 27.01 11.22
CA LYS A 19 -15.43 27.45 11.91
C LYS A 19 -16.70 26.86 11.30
N TYR A 20 -16.66 26.46 10.02
CA TYR A 20 -17.77 25.83 9.29
C TYR A 20 -18.14 24.42 9.79
N TRP A 21 -17.27 23.76 10.56
CA TRP A 21 -17.55 22.42 11.10
C TRP A 21 -18.55 22.41 12.26
N ASN A 22 -18.91 23.57 12.80
CA ASN A 22 -19.86 23.62 13.91
C ASN A 22 -21.32 23.44 13.47
N GLU A 23 -21.66 23.55 12.17
CA GLU A 23 -23.07 23.60 11.74
C GLU A 23 -23.40 22.94 10.37
N LYS A 24 -22.44 22.46 9.55
CA LYS A 24 -22.72 21.83 8.24
C LYS A 24 -21.77 20.69 7.89
N ILE A 25 -22.29 19.57 7.36
CA ILE A 25 -21.50 18.50 6.73
C ILE A 25 -20.89 19.05 5.44
N GLY A 26 -19.56 19.11 5.36
CA GLY A 26 -18.83 19.57 4.17
C GLY A 26 -18.30 18.41 3.33
N HIS A 27 -17.86 18.69 2.11
CA HIS A 27 -17.36 17.70 1.13
C HIS A 27 -16.24 16.79 1.67
N GLU A 28 -15.53 17.27 2.70
CA GLU A 28 -14.42 16.58 3.36
C GLU A 28 -14.84 15.35 4.19
N CYS A 29 -16.12 15.18 4.53
CA CYS A 29 -16.59 14.04 5.33
C CYS A 29 -16.30 12.70 4.65
N TYR A 30 -16.33 12.68 3.32
CA TYR A 30 -16.09 11.49 2.52
C TYR A 30 -14.61 11.24 2.18
N ASN A 31 -13.66 12.10 2.58
CA ASN A 31 -12.25 11.96 2.19
C ASN A 31 -11.60 10.65 2.66
N LEU A 32 -12.11 10.10 3.77
CA LEU A 32 -11.64 8.85 4.36
C LEU A 32 -12.62 7.68 4.14
N GLU A 33 -13.74 7.93 3.45
CA GLU A 33 -14.77 6.93 3.20
C GLU A 33 -14.55 6.30 1.83
N ARG A 34 -14.62 4.97 1.80
CA ARG A 34 -14.52 4.20 0.57
C ARG A 34 -15.85 4.29 -0.18
N ASN A 35 -15.78 4.59 -1.46
CA ASN A 35 -16.92 4.62 -2.35
C ASN A 35 -17.26 3.22 -2.90
N ASP A 36 -18.47 3.04 -3.46
CA ASP A 36 -18.97 1.75 -3.96
C ASP A 36 -18.11 1.11 -5.06
N ASP A 37 -17.41 1.94 -5.85
CA ASP A 37 -16.45 1.50 -6.87
C ASP A 37 -15.10 1.04 -6.29
N GLY A 38 -14.95 1.11 -4.97
CA GLY A 38 -13.76 0.73 -4.23
C GLY A 38 -12.70 1.83 -4.09
N ASN A 39 -12.89 3.01 -4.69
CA ASN A 39 -11.94 4.13 -4.60
C ASN A 39 -12.26 5.08 -3.44
N PHE A 40 -11.29 5.93 -3.11
CA PHE A 40 -11.43 7.07 -2.21
C PHE A 40 -11.33 8.37 -3.01
N TYR A 41 -12.24 9.29 -2.72
CA TYR A 41 -12.36 10.57 -3.40
C TYR A 41 -12.13 11.69 -2.41
N GLY A 42 -11.00 12.38 -2.53
CA GLY A 42 -10.60 13.44 -1.60
C GLY A 42 -10.93 14.83 -2.13
N TYR A 43 -11.56 15.62 -1.28
CA TYR A 43 -11.81 17.05 -1.45
C TYR A 43 -10.68 17.89 -0.80
N CYS A 44 -10.24 18.94 -1.49
CA CYS A 44 -9.26 19.94 -1.03
C CYS A 44 -9.94 21.32 -0.91
N PRO A 45 -10.22 21.80 0.31
CA PRO A 45 -10.87 23.09 0.52
C PRO A 45 -10.03 24.29 0.01
N PRO A 46 -10.62 25.47 -0.20
CA PRO A 46 -12.05 25.75 -0.19
C PRO A 46 -12.73 25.53 -1.56
N ASN A 47 -11.96 25.32 -2.64
CA ASN A 47 -12.50 25.30 -4.02
C ASN A 47 -11.98 24.13 -4.88
N ASP A 48 -11.27 23.14 -4.31
CA ASP A 48 -10.59 22.08 -5.08
C ASP A 48 -9.62 22.59 -6.16
N VAL A 49 -8.94 23.72 -5.89
CA VAL A 49 -7.91 24.24 -6.81
C VAL A 49 -6.55 24.00 -6.19
N ILE A 50 -5.80 23.06 -6.76
CA ILE A 50 -4.49 22.63 -6.27
C ILE A 50 -3.43 23.04 -7.28
N ASP A 51 -2.43 23.82 -6.89
CA ASP A 51 -1.26 24.05 -7.73
C ASP A 51 -0.43 22.77 -7.85
N ILE A 52 -0.71 21.98 -8.90
CA ILE A 52 -0.05 20.70 -9.17
C ILE A 52 1.36 20.87 -9.75
N THR A 53 1.78 22.08 -10.14
CA THR A 53 3.16 22.31 -10.60
C THR A 53 4.16 22.10 -9.46
N LYS A 54 3.74 22.34 -8.21
CA LYS A 54 4.48 22.00 -6.98
C LYS A 54 4.51 20.51 -6.68
N LEU A 55 3.66 19.73 -7.35
CA LEU A 55 3.65 18.27 -7.33
C LEU A 55 4.36 17.68 -8.56
N LYS A 56 5.21 18.48 -9.24
CA LYS A 56 6.01 18.10 -10.41
C LYS A 56 5.22 17.91 -11.72
N ALA A 57 3.97 18.38 -11.77
CA ALA A 57 3.24 18.48 -13.02
C ALA A 57 3.80 19.61 -13.90
N LYS A 58 3.59 19.52 -15.21
CA LYS A 58 3.78 20.65 -16.14
C LYS A 58 2.63 21.64 -15.98
N LYS A 59 2.82 22.86 -16.47
CA LYS A 59 1.81 23.94 -16.36
C LYS A 59 0.48 23.60 -17.04
N ASP A 60 0.53 22.82 -18.11
CA ASP A 60 -0.64 22.48 -18.93
C ASP A 60 -1.26 21.13 -18.55
N ASP A 61 -0.71 20.43 -17.56
CA ASP A 61 -1.25 19.16 -17.11
C ASP A 61 -2.57 19.40 -16.34
N GLU A 62 -3.57 18.54 -16.55
CA GLU A 62 -4.83 18.60 -15.79
C GLU A 62 -4.75 17.85 -14.44
N PHE A 63 -3.80 16.92 -14.32
CA PHE A 63 -3.58 16.08 -13.16
C PHE A 63 -2.14 15.59 -13.07
N VAL A 64 -1.79 15.06 -11.91
CA VAL A 64 -0.53 14.36 -11.65
C VAL A 64 -0.82 13.04 -10.94
N ASP A 65 -0.13 11.99 -11.37
CA ASP A 65 -0.16 10.66 -10.75
C ASP A 65 1.04 10.47 -9.81
N GLY A 66 0.96 9.47 -8.92
CA GLY A 66 2.08 9.13 -8.05
C GLY A 66 2.24 10.03 -6.83
N VAL A 67 1.20 10.77 -6.43
CA VAL A 67 1.23 11.67 -5.27
C VAL A 67 0.94 10.89 -3.99
N THR A 68 1.76 11.09 -2.96
CA THR A 68 1.42 10.68 -1.60
C THR A 68 0.51 11.75 -0.97
N VAL A 69 -0.71 11.37 -0.61
CA VAL A 69 -1.68 12.27 0.03
C VAL A 69 -1.76 11.93 1.50
N VAL A 70 -1.57 12.91 2.38
CA VAL A 70 -1.58 12.73 3.84
C VAL A 70 -2.71 13.54 4.44
N TYR A 71 -3.59 12.88 5.19
CA TYR A 71 -4.68 13.53 5.89
C TYR A 71 -4.28 13.79 7.34
N VAL A 72 -4.48 15.03 7.77
CA VAL A 72 -4.22 15.46 9.14
C VAL A 72 -5.47 16.04 9.77
N THR A 73 -5.53 16.04 11.11
CA THR A 73 -6.58 16.76 11.83
C THR A 73 -6.04 17.48 13.05
N LYS A 74 -6.81 18.45 13.55
CA LYS A 74 -6.42 19.29 14.69
C LYS A 74 -6.41 18.48 15.98
N THR A 75 -5.28 18.50 16.68
CA THR A 75 -5.20 17.90 18.02
C THR A 75 -5.98 18.74 19.02
N LYS A 76 -6.87 18.10 19.79
CA LYS A 76 -7.77 18.76 20.76
C LYS A 76 -7.00 19.68 21.69
N GLY A 77 -7.47 20.93 21.84
CA GLY A 77 -6.88 21.92 22.74
C GLY A 77 -5.60 22.58 22.23
N THR A 78 -5.13 22.28 21.02
CA THR A 78 -3.89 22.84 20.46
C THR A 78 -4.11 23.39 19.05
N SER A 79 -3.11 24.08 18.49
CA SER A 79 -3.06 24.41 17.06
C SER A 79 -2.42 23.31 16.22
N ASP A 80 -1.95 22.21 16.80
CA ASP A 80 -1.15 21.19 16.13
C ASP A 80 -1.98 20.29 15.22
N ARG A 81 -1.30 19.52 14.36
CA ARG A 81 -1.92 18.55 13.47
C ARG A 81 -1.39 17.15 13.68
N GLU A 82 -2.29 16.19 13.79
CA GLU A 82 -1.99 14.77 13.84
C GLU A 82 -2.22 14.14 12.47
N ILE A 83 -1.27 13.32 11.99
CA ILE A 83 -1.51 12.48 10.81
C ILE A 83 -2.48 11.35 11.18
N ILE A 84 -3.61 11.30 10.48
CA ILE A 84 -4.68 10.34 10.75
C ILE A 84 -4.88 9.32 9.63
N ALA A 85 -4.44 9.60 8.41
CA ALA A 85 -4.44 8.64 7.32
C ALA A 85 -3.52 9.10 6.19
N PHE A 86 -3.20 8.21 5.25
CA PHE A 86 -2.51 8.57 4.01
C PHE A 86 -2.88 7.64 2.86
N CYS A 87 -2.70 8.10 1.63
CA CYS A 87 -2.81 7.32 0.41
C CYS A 87 -1.48 7.37 -0.35
N GLU A 88 -1.07 6.26 -0.94
CA GLU A 88 0.09 6.18 -1.81
C GLU A 88 -0.35 6.22 -3.28
N ASN A 89 0.48 6.84 -4.13
CA ASN A 89 0.31 6.85 -5.58
C ASN A 89 -1.07 7.36 -6.06
N SER A 90 -1.63 8.35 -5.37
CA SER A 90 -2.88 9.00 -5.73
C SER A 90 -2.76 9.82 -7.00
N ARG A 91 -3.88 9.96 -7.72
CA ARG A 91 -4.07 10.99 -8.74
C ARG A 91 -4.57 12.27 -8.09
N VAL A 92 -3.98 13.40 -8.44
CA VAL A 92 -4.39 14.74 -7.98
C VAL A 92 -4.66 15.62 -9.19
N TYR A 93 -5.86 16.19 -9.26
CA TYR A 93 -6.29 17.11 -10.31
C TYR A 93 -5.96 18.57 -9.96
N HIS A 94 -5.68 19.39 -10.97
CA HIS A 94 -5.51 20.84 -10.78
C HIS A 94 -6.81 21.51 -10.33
N TYR A 95 -7.93 21.13 -10.97
CA TYR A 95 -9.28 21.62 -10.67
C TYR A 95 -10.18 20.48 -10.20
N GLY A 96 -11.08 20.80 -9.27
CA GLY A 96 -12.10 19.89 -8.78
C GLY A 96 -12.96 19.30 -9.90
N ARG A 97 -13.28 18.02 -9.76
CA ARG A 97 -14.22 17.28 -10.60
C ARG A 97 -15.55 17.15 -9.86
N SER A 98 -16.63 17.13 -10.63
CA SER A 98 -17.96 16.87 -10.09
C SER A 98 -18.05 15.44 -9.56
N GLY A 99 -18.70 15.27 -8.40
CA GLY A 99 -19.00 13.97 -7.80
C GLY A 99 -20.27 13.30 -8.35
N ILE A 100 -20.93 13.87 -9.36
CA ILE A 100 -22.15 13.32 -9.95
C ILE A 100 -21.93 11.85 -10.34
N GLY A 101 -22.83 10.98 -9.88
CA GLY A 101 -22.77 9.53 -10.13
C GLY A 101 -21.90 8.75 -9.14
N LEU A 102 -21.23 9.41 -8.19
CA LEU A 102 -20.55 8.76 -7.07
C LEU A 102 -21.46 8.62 -5.84
N ASN A 103 -22.70 9.15 -5.87
CA ASN A 103 -23.64 9.13 -4.75
C ASN A 103 -23.09 9.75 -3.45
N ARG A 104 -22.12 10.68 -3.56
CA ARG A 104 -21.51 11.40 -2.43
C ARG A 104 -22.23 12.73 -2.23
N ASN A 105 -23.43 12.68 -1.64
CA ASN A 105 -24.27 13.86 -1.47
C ASN A 105 -24.26 14.37 -0.03
N ILE A 106 -24.19 15.69 0.15
CA ILE A 106 -24.39 16.29 1.47
C ILE A 106 -25.82 15.99 1.94
N PRO A 107 -26.03 15.29 3.08
CA PRO A 107 -27.36 14.87 3.50
C PRO A 107 -28.37 16.02 3.65
N GLU A 108 -27.91 17.20 4.07
CA GLU A 108 -28.76 18.35 4.32
C GLU A 108 -29.16 19.13 3.06
N THR A 109 -28.31 19.17 2.03
CA THR A 109 -28.53 20.00 0.83
C THR A 109 -28.78 19.19 -0.43
N GLY A 110 -28.43 17.91 -0.44
CA GLY A 110 -28.45 17.05 -1.63
C GLY A 110 -27.39 17.42 -2.67
N GLU A 111 -26.44 18.30 -2.33
CA GLU A 111 -25.37 18.74 -3.23
C GLU A 111 -24.32 17.63 -3.42
N ASP A 112 -23.94 17.37 -4.68
CA ASP A 112 -22.87 16.44 -5.02
C ASP A 112 -21.51 16.97 -4.54
N CYS A 113 -20.81 16.14 -3.78
CA CYS A 113 -19.48 16.47 -3.28
C CYS A 113 -18.44 16.36 -4.40
N SER A 114 -17.82 17.49 -4.74
CA SER A 114 -16.65 17.52 -5.62
C SER A 114 -15.45 16.76 -5.03
N TYR A 115 -14.47 16.47 -5.88
CA TYR A 115 -13.19 15.90 -5.47
C TYR A 115 -12.06 16.39 -6.37
N SER A 116 -10.85 16.40 -5.84
CA SER A 116 -9.61 16.68 -6.57
C SER A 116 -8.57 15.57 -6.41
N ILE A 117 -8.84 14.57 -5.57
CA ILE A 117 -7.95 13.43 -5.31
C ILE A 117 -8.70 12.13 -5.60
N VAL A 118 -8.05 11.19 -6.28
CA VAL A 118 -8.53 9.81 -6.45
C VAL A 118 -7.45 8.84 -5.99
N SER A 119 -7.82 7.92 -5.09
CA SER A 119 -6.92 6.89 -4.56
C SER A 119 -7.63 5.54 -4.51
N ASN A 120 -6.94 4.45 -4.81
CA ASN A 120 -7.48 3.10 -4.61
C ASN A 120 -7.19 2.54 -3.20
N ASN A 121 -6.21 3.11 -2.50
CA ASN A 121 -5.77 2.72 -1.17
C ASN A 121 -5.96 3.86 -0.16
N LEU A 122 -5.95 3.50 1.13
CA LEU A 122 -5.94 4.43 2.26
C LEU A 122 -5.33 3.70 3.46
N THR A 123 -4.24 4.15 4.06
CA THR A 123 -3.80 3.61 5.35
C THR A 123 -4.41 4.45 6.47
N ASP A 124 -5.32 3.84 7.25
CA ASP A 124 -5.97 4.50 8.39
C ASP A 124 -5.10 4.41 9.65
N LEU A 125 -4.76 5.58 10.21
CA LEU A 125 -3.91 5.74 11.37
C LEU A 125 -4.66 6.29 12.59
N ARG A 126 -6.00 6.42 12.54
CA ARG A 126 -6.82 6.94 13.65
C ARG A 126 -6.64 6.12 14.93
N THR A 127 -6.48 4.81 14.82
CA THR A 127 -6.23 3.90 15.95
C THR A 127 -4.75 3.55 16.16
N TYR A 128 -3.86 4.00 15.27
CA TYR A 128 -2.43 3.67 15.33
C TYR A 128 -1.77 4.32 16.55
N LYS A 129 -1.00 3.55 17.34
CA LYS A 129 -0.48 4.02 18.64
C LYS A 129 0.63 5.07 18.52
N LYS A 130 1.53 4.94 17.54
CA LYS A 130 2.67 5.84 17.38
C LYS A 130 2.26 7.02 16.50
N LYS A 131 1.67 8.05 17.09
CA LYS A 131 1.18 9.22 16.36
C LYS A 131 2.31 10.13 15.88
N PHE A 132 2.13 10.73 14.70
CA PHE A 132 2.97 11.82 14.22
C PHE A 132 2.25 13.15 14.35
N ILE A 133 2.86 14.09 15.10
CA ILE A 133 2.29 15.42 15.35
C ILE A 133 3.15 16.49 14.68
N ILE A 134 2.52 17.27 13.80
CA ILE A 134 3.07 18.49 13.22
C ILE A 134 2.83 19.63 14.21
N LYS A 135 3.92 20.12 14.81
CA LYS A 135 3.91 21.31 15.66
C LYS A 135 3.80 22.56 14.81
N ILE A 136 2.61 23.16 14.75
CA ILE A 136 2.35 24.28 13.83
C ILE A 136 3.19 25.52 14.16
N ALA A 137 3.54 25.70 15.43
CA ALA A 137 4.41 26.78 15.88
C ALA A 137 5.83 26.73 15.29
N ASP A 138 6.32 25.55 14.88
CA ASP A 138 7.66 25.38 14.28
C ASP A 138 7.71 25.86 12.82
N TYR A 139 6.56 26.22 12.25
CA TYR A 139 6.41 26.57 10.84
C TYR A 139 5.65 27.91 10.73
N ASN A 140 4.57 27.95 9.96
CA ASN A 140 3.69 29.10 9.88
C ASN A 140 2.36 28.78 10.57
N THR A 141 1.95 29.64 11.51
CA THR A 141 0.65 29.50 12.20
C THR A 141 -0.55 29.61 11.24
N SER A 142 -0.35 30.17 10.05
CA SER A 142 -1.33 30.20 8.97
C SER A 142 -1.17 29.08 7.93
N MET A 143 -0.34 28.06 8.17
CA MET A 143 -0.04 26.95 7.24
C MET A 143 -1.29 26.38 6.54
N PHE A 144 -2.40 26.23 7.29
CA PHE A 144 -3.64 25.66 6.78
C PHE A 144 -4.81 26.67 6.68
N ARG A 145 -4.58 27.96 6.98
CA ARG A 145 -5.66 28.90 7.36
C ARG A 145 -6.54 29.38 6.19
N MET A 146 -6.09 29.23 4.93
CA MET A 146 -6.89 29.56 3.74
C MET A 146 -7.13 28.37 2.82
N GLN A 147 -6.07 27.63 2.46
CA GLN A 147 -6.17 26.50 1.54
C GLN A 147 -6.40 25.17 2.25
N ARG A 148 -6.30 25.07 3.60
CA ARG A 148 -6.44 23.80 4.35
C ARG A 148 -5.61 22.62 3.79
N PHE A 149 -4.61 22.89 2.97
CA PHE A 149 -3.62 21.93 2.51
C PHE A 149 -2.31 22.67 2.20
N PHE A 150 -1.20 21.92 2.11
CA PHE A 150 0.04 22.43 1.53
C PHE A 150 0.73 21.36 0.69
N ASN A 151 1.56 21.80 -0.25
CA ASN A 151 2.46 20.97 -1.03
C ASN A 151 3.78 21.73 -1.30
N GLY A 152 4.89 21.00 -1.38
CA GLY A 152 6.21 21.52 -1.78
C GLY A 152 6.77 22.70 -0.96
N THR A 153 6.19 23.01 0.21
CA THR A 153 6.52 24.24 0.96
C THR A 153 7.53 23.99 2.09
N TYR A 154 7.54 22.80 2.69
CA TYR A 154 8.35 22.49 3.86
C TYR A 154 9.20 21.22 3.66
N PRO A 155 10.28 21.27 2.84
CA PRO A 155 11.02 20.05 2.45
C PRO A 155 11.55 19.22 3.63
N LYS A 156 11.94 19.86 4.74
CA LYS A 156 12.38 19.17 5.96
C LYS A 156 11.25 18.44 6.67
N LEU A 157 10.04 19.01 6.66
CA LEU A 157 8.84 18.36 7.21
C LEU A 157 8.41 17.21 6.30
N ASP A 158 8.39 17.42 4.98
CA ASP A 158 8.04 16.38 3.99
C ASP A 158 8.92 15.13 4.19
N LYS A 159 10.24 15.32 4.38
CA LYS A 159 11.16 14.22 4.70
C LYS A 159 10.80 13.49 6.01
N LYS A 160 10.43 14.22 7.07
CA LYS A 160 10.02 13.62 8.35
C LYS A 160 8.71 12.83 8.20
N ILE A 161 7.76 13.36 7.43
CA ILE A 161 6.49 12.68 7.12
C ILE A 161 6.78 11.39 6.39
N PHE A 162 7.55 11.40 5.31
CA PHE A 162 7.89 10.19 4.56
C PHE A 162 8.61 9.13 5.40
N LEU A 163 9.57 9.53 6.25
CA LEU A 163 10.22 8.58 7.17
C LEU A 163 9.22 7.91 8.12
N TYR A 164 8.26 8.69 8.63
CA TYR A 164 7.19 8.16 9.47
C TYR A 164 6.28 7.20 8.69
N LEU A 165 5.78 7.59 7.52
CA LEU A 165 4.89 6.76 6.70
C LEU A 165 5.56 5.43 6.32
N ASN A 166 6.82 5.46 5.90
CA ASN A 166 7.56 4.25 5.58
C ASN A 166 7.71 3.34 6.81
N SER A 167 8.01 3.90 7.98
CA SER A 167 8.10 3.10 9.20
C SER A 167 6.77 2.42 9.57
N VAL A 168 5.64 3.05 9.23
CA VAL A 168 4.32 2.46 9.40
C VAL A 168 4.12 1.29 8.42
N LEU A 169 4.41 1.51 7.14
CA LEU A 169 4.27 0.49 6.08
C LEU A 169 5.16 -0.72 6.36
N GLU A 170 6.42 -0.49 6.75
CA GLU A 170 7.37 -1.56 7.11
C GLU A 170 6.86 -2.41 8.29
N ILE A 171 6.23 -1.79 9.28
CA ILE A 171 5.65 -2.53 10.43
C ILE A 171 4.42 -3.34 9.97
N GLN A 172 3.55 -2.75 9.15
CA GLN A 172 2.36 -3.44 8.64
C GLN A 172 2.74 -4.64 7.76
N GLU A 173 3.72 -4.48 6.86
CA GLU A 173 4.22 -5.57 6.02
C GLU A 173 4.79 -6.72 6.87
N GLN A 174 5.52 -6.40 7.95
CA GLN A 174 6.04 -7.39 8.89
C GLN A 174 4.91 -8.12 9.62
N GLU A 175 3.91 -7.41 10.15
CA GLU A 175 2.76 -8.01 10.83
C GLU A 175 1.96 -8.92 9.89
N ASP A 176 1.75 -8.49 8.64
CA ASP A 176 1.07 -9.26 7.60
C ASP A 176 1.84 -10.52 7.22
N ASP A 177 3.17 -10.44 7.09
CA ASP A 177 4.01 -11.60 6.81
C ASP A 177 4.01 -12.59 7.99
N LEU A 178 4.20 -12.11 9.23
CA LEU A 178 4.13 -12.95 10.43
C LEU A 178 2.79 -13.69 10.53
N THR A 179 1.69 -12.99 10.30
CA THR A 179 0.34 -13.58 10.32
C THR A 179 0.22 -14.66 9.25
N TYR A 180 0.65 -14.37 8.03
CA TYR A 180 0.60 -15.30 6.91
C TYR A 180 1.48 -16.54 7.13
N GLN A 181 2.71 -16.38 7.64
CA GLN A 181 3.56 -17.52 7.96
C GLN A 181 2.92 -18.40 9.04
N ASN A 182 2.30 -17.82 10.06
CA ASN A 182 1.58 -18.58 11.09
C ASN A 182 0.39 -19.36 10.51
N GLU A 183 -0.38 -18.76 9.60
CA GLU A 183 -1.46 -19.47 8.89
C GLU A 183 -0.93 -20.65 8.08
N ILE A 184 0.22 -20.50 7.40
CA ILE A 184 0.88 -21.59 6.66
C ILE A 184 1.29 -22.72 7.60
N GLN A 185 1.88 -22.40 8.76
CA GLN A 185 2.30 -23.42 9.71
C GLN A 185 1.10 -24.20 10.27
N ASN A 186 -0.03 -23.53 10.51
CA ASN A 186 -1.25 -24.16 11.01
C ASN A 186 -2.04 -24.90 9.93
N ALA A 187 -1.88 -24.53 8.66
CA ALA A 187 -2.52 -25.22 7.55
C ALA A 187 -2.13 -26.72 7.48
N ASN A 188 -3.11 -27.54 7.14
CA ASN A 188 -2.89 -28.93 6.78
C ASN A 188 -2.53 -29.01 5.31
N PHE A 189 -1.66 -29.97 4.97
CA PHE A 189 -1.43 -30.31 3.58
C PHE A 189 -2.75 -30.79 2.96
N SER A 190 -3.13 -30.17 1.86
CA SER A 190 -4.15 -30.68 0.97
C SER A 190 -3.61 -30.51 -0.43
N GLU A 191 -3.85 -31.51 -1.26
CA GLU A 191 -3.50 -31.50 -2.68
C GLU A 191 -4.45 -30.54 -3.42
N ILE A 192 -4.35 -29.24 -3.11
CA ILE A 192 -5.10 -28.20 -3.79
C ILE A 192 -4.57 -28.13 -5.23
N LYS A 193 -5.50 -28.21 -6.18
CA LYS A 193 -5.24 -27.83 -7.55
C LYS A 193 -5.07 -26.31 -7.59
N ASP A 194 -3.93 -25.90 -8.12
CA ASP A 194 -3.54 -24.55 -8.52
C ASP A 194 -4.66 -23.48 -8.50
N ASN A 195 -4.46 -22.43 -7.70
CA ASN A 195 -5.37 -21.28 -7.60
C ASN A 195 -5.23 -20.27 -8.75
N SER A 196 -4.31 -20.47 -9.70
CA SER A 196 -3.99 -19.49 -10.76
C SER A 196 -5.21 -19.07 -11.61
N ARG A 197 -6.24 -19.92 -11.72
CA ARG A 197 -7.47 -19.67 -12.47
C ARG A 197 -8.67 -19.26 -11.61
N THR A 198 -8.49 -19.13 -10.30
CA THR A 198 -9.54 -18.71 -9.37
C THR A 198 -9.43 -17.21 -9.13
N LYS A 199 -10.53 -16.47 -9.29
CA LYS A 199 -10.57 -15.02 -9.04
C LYS A 199 -10.03 -14.70 -7.63
N PRO A 200 -9.10 -13.75 -7.49
CA PRO A 200 -8.62 -13.33 -6.18
C PRO A 200 -9.77 -12.83 -5.30
N GLU A 201 -9.76 -13.24 -4.03
CA GLU A 201 -10.61 -12.66 -3.01
C GLU A 201 -9.92 -11.43 -2.41
N TYR A 202 -10.63 -10.31 -2.38
CA TYR A 202 -10.14 -9.07 -1.78
C TYR A 202 -10.81 -8.85 -0.43
N THR A 203 -10.04 -8.42 0.55
CA THR A 203 -10.55 -7.96 1.84
C THR A 203 -10.46 -6.43 1.89
N PHE A 204 -11.54 -5.83 2.36
CA PHE A 204 -11.66 -4.39 2.53
C PHE A 204 -11.67 -4.12 4.04
N GLY A 205 -10.49 -3.89 4.61
CA GLY A 205 -10.35 -3.46 6.00
C GLY A 205 -10.62 -1.96 6.15
N SER A 206 -10.53 -1.45 7.38
CA SER A 206 -10.71 -0.02 7.73
C SER A 206 -9.65 0.93 7.14
N GLY A 207 -8.81 0.45 6.23
CA GLY A 207 -7.80 1.26 5.56
C GLY A 207 -7.43 0.62 4.22
N SER A 208 -6.57 -0.38 4.21
CA SER A 208 -5.99 -0.89 2.97
C SER A 208 -6.89 -1.90 2.25
N GLN A 209 -6.75 -1.96 0.92
CA GLN A 209 -7.21 -3.12 0.15
C GLN A 209 -6.16 -4.21 0.30
N ALA A 210 -6.57 -5.40 0.73
CA ALA A 210 -5.69 -6.55 0.80
C ALA A 210 -6.22 -7.69 -0.08
N VAL A 211 -5.31 -8.54 -0.53
CA VAL A 211 -5.67 -9.80 -1.18
C VAL A 211 -5.60 -10.91 -0.15
N LYS A 212 -6.65 -11.72 -0.08
CA LYS A 212 -6.70 -12.85 0.84
C LYS A 212 -5.83 -13.98 0.30
N LYS A 213 -4.64 -14.13 0.87
CA LYS A 213 -3.69 -15.19 0.55
C LYS A 213 -4.18 -16.53 1.09
N ASN A 214 -4.07 -17.60 0.31
CA ASN A 214 -4.48 -18.92 0.70
C ASN A 214 -3.29 -19.70 1.27
N ALA A 215 -3.20 -19.75 2.60
CA ALA A 215 -2.14 -20.46 3.31
C ALA A 215 -2.01 -21.94 2.92
N LYS A 216 -3.08 -22.60 2.46
CA LYS A 216 -3.02 -23.99 2.00
C LYS A 216 -2.27 -24.15 0.69
N VAL A 217 -2.32 -23.15 -0.21
CA VAL A 217 -1.53 -23.15 -1.47
C VAL A 217 -0.05 -23.07 -1.13
N ALA A 218 0.33 -22.16 -0.24
CA ALA A 218 1.72 -22.06 0.23
C ALA A 218 2.16 -23.33 0.98
N LYS A 219 1.31 -23.90 1.82
CA LYS A 219 1.59 -25.19 2.48
C LYS A 219 1.82 -26.32 1.48
N SER A 220 1.00 -26.39 0.43
CA SER A 220 1.17 -27.35 -0.67
C SER A 220 2.49 -27.13 -1.42
N ALA A 221 2.83 -25.88 -1.76
CA ALA A 221 4.09 -25.55 -2.43
C ALA A 221 5.32 -25.95 -1.59
N ILE A 222 5.29 -25.71 -0.27
CA ILE A 222 6.34 -26.13 0.67
C ILE A 222 6.46 -27.65 0.74
N ALA A 223 5.33 -28.36 0.83
CA ALA A 223 5.32 -29.82 0.86
C ALA A 223 5.84 -30.43 -0.44
N LYS A 224 5.46 -29.89 -1.60
CA LYS A 224 5.96 -30.30 -2.93
C LYS A 224 7.44 -30.01 -3.11
N ALA A 225 7.98 -28.99 -2.45
CA ALA A 225 9.42 -28.73 -2.38
C ALA A 225 10.17 -29.70 -1.45
N GLY A 226 9.46 -30.64 -0.80
CA GLY A 226 10.03 -31.58 0.15
C GLY A 226 10.56 -30.90 1.42
N TYR A 227 9.98 -29.75 1.81
CA TYR A 227 10.43 -28.94 2.94
C TYR A 227 11.91 -28.55 2.83
N LYS A 228 12.37 -28.20 1.63
CA LYS A 228 13.73 -27.73 1.34
C LYS A 228 13.73 -26.28 0.89
N CYS A 229 14.75 -25.54 1.29
CA CYS A 229 14.92 -24.15 0.84
C CYS A 229 15.25 -24.11 -0.66
N ALA A 230 14.57 -23.22 -1.38
CA ALA A 230 14.77 -23.02 -2.82
C ALA A 230 16.14 -22.44 -3.15
N ILE A 231 16.78 -21.70 -2.23
CA ILE A 231 18.10 -21.10 -2.44
C ILE A 231 19.21 -22.14 -2.33
N ASP A 232 19.12 -23.02 -1.34
CA ASP A 232 20.07 -24.09 -1.11
C ASP A 232 19.36 -25.24 -0.39
N VAL A 233 19.34 -26.41 -1.03
CA VAL A 233 18.72 -27.64 -0.51
C VAL A 233 19.42 -28.18 0.73
N LEU A 234 20.63 -27.72 1.03
CA LEU A 234 21.42 -28.10 2.20
C LEU A 234 21.11 -27.24 3.44
N HIS A 235 20.38 -26.13 3.29
CA HIS A 235 19.96 -25.33 4.43
C HIS A 235 19.06 -26.15 5.37
N LYS A 236 19.52 -26.34 6.60
CA LYS A 236 18.80 -27.05 7.65
C LYS A 236 18.03 -26.09 8.55
N THR A 237 16.88 -26.54 9.02
CA THR A 237 16.07 -25.89 10.05
C THR A 237 15.68 -26.93 11.11
N PHE A 238 14.98 -26.50 12.15
CA PHE A 238 14.46 -27.40 13.18
C PHE A 238 13.20 -28.13 12.69
N ASP A 239 12.93 -29.30 13.25
CA ASP A 239 11.68 -30.03 12.99
C ASP A 239 10.51 -29.39 13.73
N THR A 240 9.39 -29.28 13.04
CA THR A 240 8.11 -28.87 13.62
C THR A 240 7.48 -30.01 14.42
N ASN A 241 6.45 -29.71 15.22
CA ASN A 241 5.61 -30.72 15.87
C ASN A 241 4.90 -31.67 14.88
N LYS A 242 4.93 -31.37 13.58
CA LYS A 242 4.42 -32.21 12.49
C LYS A 242 5.49 -33.16 11.91
N GLY A 243 6.70 -33.19 12.49
CA GLY A 243 7.79 -34.09 12.07
C GLY A 243 8.43 -33.72 10.72
N VAL A 244 8.31 -32.46 10.32
CA VAL A 244 8.89 -31.93 9.08
C VAL A 244 9.73 -30.68 9.36
N PRO A 245 10.80 -30.42 8.59
CA PRO A 245 11.61 -29.21 8.74
C PRO A 245 10.78 -27.94 8.60
N TYR A 246 11.03 -26.96 9.46
CA TYR A 246 10.39 -25.66 9.41
C TYR A 246 10.81 -24.89 8.16
N MET A 247 9.85 -24.49 7.33
CA MET A 247 10.07 -23.65 6.15
C MET A 247 8.96 -22.61 6.06
N GLU A 248 9.30 -21.46 5.48
CA GLU A 248 8.42 -20.32 5.24
C GLU A 248 8.01 -20.30 3.75
N GLY A 249 6.79 -19.86 3.47
CA GLY A 249 6.27 -19.71 2.11
C GLY A 249 6.32 -18.26 1.69
N HIS A 250 6.91 -17.97 0.54
CA HIS A 250 7.05 -16.60 0.05
C HIS A 250 6.64 -16.49 -1.42
N HIS A 251 5.78 -15.53 -1.74
CA HIS A 251 5.42 -15.20 -3.12
C HIS A 251 6.55 -14.43 -3.79
N LEU A 252 7.06 -14.91 -4.93
CA LEU A 252 8.12 -14.24 -5.67
C LEU A 252 7.65 -12.92 -6.29
N ILE A 253 6.47 -12.90 -6.89
CA ILE A 253 5.75 -11.67 -7.20
C ILE A 253 4.98 -11.32 -5.92
N PRO A 254 5.30 -10.21 -5.23
CA PRO A 254 4.61 -9.83 -4.00
C PRO A 254 3.10 -9.82 -4.21
N CYS A 255 2.37 -10.56 -3.39
CA CYS A 255 0.92 -10.68 -3.49
C CYS A 255 0.24 -9.50 -2.79
N THR A 256 0.48 -8.29 -3.31
CA THR A 256 -0.22 -7.06 -2.89
C THR A 256 -1.54 -6.95 -3.64
N TYR A 257 -2.47 -6.11 -3.14
CA TYR A 257 -3.72 -5.84 -3.85
C TYR A 257 -3.47 -5.36 -5.29
N SER A 258 -2.59 -4.38 -5.45
CA SER A 258 -2.28 -3.77 -6.76
C SER A 258 -1.77 -4.81 -7.75
N ASN A 259 -0.85 -5.69 -7.32
CA ASN A 259 -0.32 -6.75 -8.15
C ASN A 259 -1.40 -7.77 -8.48
N ALA A 260 -2.14 -8.27 -7.49
CA ALA A 260 -3.20 -9.25 -7.69
C ALA A 260 -4.28 -8.74 -8.67
N LYS A 261 -4.69 -7.47 -8.53
CA LYS A 261 -5.61 -6.80 -9.44
C LYS A 261 -5.04 -6.70 -10.85
N PHE A 262 -3.81 -6.20 -10.99
CA PHE A 262 -3.15 -6.05 -12.30
C PHE A 262 -3.06 -7.38 -13.05
N TYR A 263 -2.57 -8.44 -12.40
CA TYR A 263 -2.43 -9.75 -13.05
C TYR A 263 -3.78 -10.40 -13.34
N TRP A 264 -4.77 -10.19 -12.49
CA TRP A 264 -6.13 -10.68 -12.75
C TRP A 264 -6.77 -9.97 -13.94
N GLU A 265 -6.75 -8.64 -13.98
CA GLU A 265 -7.40 -7.84 -15.03
C GLU A 265 -6.67 -7.98 -16.38
N LYS A 266 -5.34 -7.97 -16.37
CA LYS A 266 -4.53 -8.01 -17.60
C LYS A 266 -4.33 -9.41 -18.14
N HIS A 267 -4.22 -10.42 -17.27
CA HIS A 267 -3.83 -11.78 -17.66
C HIS A 267 -4.85 -12.85 -17.28
N GLY A 268 -5.87 -12.53 -16.48
CA GLY A 268 -6.81 -13.54 -15.96
C GLY A 268 -6.13 -14.56 -15.05
N ILE A 269 -5.06 -14.14 -14.34
CA ILE A 269 -4.23 -15.01 -13.51
C ILE A 269 -4.20 -14.49 -12.08
N ASN A 270 -4.49 -15.38 -11.14
CA ASN A 270 -4.27 -15.14 -9.73
C ASN A 270 -2.81 -15.50 -9.36
N ILE A 271 -2.09 -14.51 -8.82
CA ILE A 271 -0.69 -14.66 -8.41
C ILE A 271 -0.52 -15.34 -7.04
N ASP A 272 -1.60 -15.57 -6.30
CA ASP A 272 -1.59 -16.45 -5.11
C ASP A 272 -1.68 -17.93 -5.55
N CYS A 273 -0.64 -18.38 -6.26
CA CYS A 273 -0.55 -19.71 -6.85
C CYS A 273 0.80 -20.38 -6.57
N GLU A 274 0.87 -21.70 -6.67
CA GLU A 274 2.08 -22.47 -6.37
C GLU A 274 3.27 -22.08 -7.27
N ASN A 275 2.98 -21.72 -8.53
CA ASN A 275 3.98 -21.27 -9.49
C ASN A 275 4.72 -20.03 -8.98
N ASN A 276 4.02 -19.14 -8.27
CA ASN A 276 4.57 -17.94 -7.67
C ASN A 276 5.16 -18.14 -6.25
N ILE A 277 4.91 -19.27 -5.58
CA ILE A 277 5.36 -19.47 -4.18
C ILE A 277 6.64 -20.30 -4.10
N VAL A 278 7.62 -19.83 -3.33
CA VAL A 278 8.87 -20.55 -3.02
C VAL A 278 8.89 -21.00 -1.56
N SER A 279 9.50 -22.16 -1.31
CA SER A 279 9.82 -22.63 0.05
C SER A 279 11.19 -22.11 0.46
N LEU A 280 11.28 -21.44 1.59
CA LEU A 280 12.52 -20.83 2.07
C LEU A 280 12.78 -21.19 3.53
N CYS A 281 14.06 -21.33 3.89
CA CYS A 281 14.42 -21.30 5.31
C CYS A 281 14.23 -19.87 5.86
N PRO A 282 14.06 -19.71 7.19
CA PRO A 282 13.84 -18.40 7.81
C PRO A 282 14.93 -17.38 7.43
N THR A 283 16.19 -17.79 7.39
CA THR A 283 17.31 -16.90 7.02
C THR A 283 17.17 -16.35 5.61
N CYS A 284 16.88 -17.20 4.62
CA CYS A 284 16.71 -16.76 3.23
C CYS A 284 15.45 -15.90 3.08
N HIS A 285 14.37 -16.24 3.75
CA HIS A 285 13.15 -15.42 3.68
C HIS A 285 13.38 -14.03 4.32
N ARG A 286 14.02 -13.97 5.50
CA ARG A 286 14.36 -12.70 6.14
C ARG A 286 15.36 -11.87 5.33
N GLN A 287 16.24 -12.48 4.55
CA GLN A 287 17.15 -11.77 3.64
C GLN A 287 16.38 -10.97 2.57
N ILE A 288 15.23 -11.46 2.12
CA ILE A 288 14.37 -10.73 1.16
C ILE A 288 13.76 -9.48 1.81
N HIS A 289 13.30 -9.60 3.06
CA HIS A 289 12.65 -8.50 3.79
C HIS A 289 13.65 -7.47 4.33
N PHE A 290 14.72 -7.93 4.97
CA PHE A 290 15.63 -7.11 5.78
C PHE A 290 17.04 -6.96 5.20
N GLY A 291 17.38 -7.68 4.14
CA GLY A 291 18.69 -7.59 3.50
C GLY A 291 18.97 -6.19 2.95
N SER A 292 20.25 -5.86 2.79
CA SER A 292 20.65 -4.69 1.98
C SER A 292 20.14 -4.83 0.55
N LYS A 293 20.14 -3.75 -0.24
CA LYS A 293 19.70 -3.83 -1.66
C LYS A 293 20.51 -4.86 -2.44
N GLU A 294 21.82 -4.95 -2.19
CA GLU A 294 22.72 -5.92 -2.80
C GLU A 294 22.35 -7.35 -2.38
N GLU A 295 22.08 -7.61 -1.10
CA GLU A 295 21.66 -8.91 -0.60
C GLU A 295 20.30 -9.33 -1.19
N LYS A 296 19.32 -8.41 -1.21
CA LYS A 296 18.01 -8.62 -1.85
C LYS A 296 18.17 -8.92 -3.34
N LYS A 297 19.01 -8.17 -4.05
CA LYS A 297 19.28 -8.39 -5.48
C LYS A 297 19.80 -9.80 -5.74
N ILE A 298 20.78 -10.26 -4.97
CA ILE A 298 21.38 -11.59 -5.13
C ILE A 298 20.32 -12.68 -4.96
N ILE A 299 19.51 -12.61 -3.90
CA ILE A 299 18.51 -13.64 -3.62
C ILE A 299 17.36 -13.62 -4.63
N ILE A 300 16.85 -12.44 -5.01
CA ILE A 300 15.78 -12.31 -6.01
C ILE A 300 16.24 -12.81 -7.39
N GLN A 301 17.49 -12.56 -7.79
CA GLN A 301 18.06 -13.12 -9.03
C GLN A 301 18.07 -14.65 -9.03
N LYS A 302 18.39 -15.29 -7.89
CA LYS A 302 18.36 -16.75 -7.77
C LYS A 302 16.94 -17.29 -7.86
N LEU A 303 16.00 -16.67 -7.13
CA LEU A 303 14.59 -17.09 -7.15
C LEU A 303 13.94 -16.90 -8.52
N TYR A 304 14.27 -15.83 -9.24
CA TYR A 304 13.83 -15.63 -10.62
C TYR A 304 14.22 -16.80 -11.51
N LYS A 305 15.49 -17.22 -11.48
CA LYS A 305 15.97 -18.36 -12.28
C LYS A 305 15.24 -19.67 -11.94
N ILE A 306 14.79 -19.83 -10.69
CA ILE A 306 14.06 -21.02 -10.22
C ILE A 306 12.59 -21.00 -10.69
N LYS A 307 11.99 -19.82 -10.82
CA LYS A 307 10.53 -19.67 -10.99
C LYS A 307 10.07 -19.10 -12.32
N ALA A 308 10.93 -18.46 -13.12
CA ALA A 308 10.56 -17.83 -14.39
C ALA A 308 9.76 -18.78 -15.30
N GLN A 309 10.28 -19.99 -15.55
CA GLN A 309 9.58 -20.99 -16.36
C GLN A 309 8.24 -21.41 -15.76
N LYS A 310 8.16 -21.56 -14.43
CA LYS A 310 6.89 -21.91 -13.75
C LYS A 310 5.87 -20.79 -13.86
N LEU A 311 6.30 -19.53 -13.81
CA LEU A 311 5.40 -18.39 -14.02
C LEU A 311 4.90 -18.35 -15.47
N GLU A 312 5.77 -18.64 -16.45
CA GLU A 312 5.38 -18.73 -17.86
C GLU A 312 4.34 -19.82 -18.11
N GLU A 313 4.43 -20.97 -17.45
CA GLU A 313 3.45 -22.09 -17.55
C GLU A 313 2.01 -21.67 -17.20
N VAL A 314 1.84 -20.68 -16.30
CA VAL A 314 0.51 -20.16 -15.95
C VAL A 314 0.11 -18.93 -16.79
N GLY A 315 1.02 -18.42 -17.62
CA GLY A 315 0.80 -17.28 -18.51
C GLY A 315 1.35 -15.95 -17.99
N ILE A 316 2.25 -15.98 -17.01
CA ILE A 316 2.93 -14.78 -16.49
C ILE A 316 4.33 -14.69 -17.14
N ASN A 317 4.48 -13.74 -18.07
CA ASN A 317 5.79 -13.38 -18.61
C ASN A 317 6.30 -12.13 -17.88
N LEU A 318 7.29 -12.33 -17.00
CA LEU A 318 7.88 -11.29 -16.17
C LEU A 318 9.38 -11.24 -16.40
N SER A 319 9.93 -10.07 -16.72
CA SER A 319 11.38 -9.91 -16.83
C SER A 319 12.03 -9.83 -15.45
N LEU A 320 13.32 -10.12 -15.37
CA LEU A 320 14.08 -9.93 -14.13
C LEU A 320 14.04 -8.47 -13.65
N ASN A 321 14.05 -7.51 -14.57
CA ASN A 321 14.00 -6.08 -14.22
C ASN A 321 12.65 -5.71 -13.61
N ASP A 322 11.54 -6.15 -14.23
CA ASP A 322 10.20 -5.93 -13.69
C ASP A 322 10.07 -6.52 -12.28
N LEU A 323 10.66 -7.71 -12.05
CA LEU A 323 10.68 -8.32 -10.73
C LEU A 323 11.51 -7.48 -9.72
N MET A 324 12.67 -6.96 -10.12
CA MET A 324 13.51 -6.12 -9.26
C MET A 324 12.79 -4.83 -8.83
N ASP A 325 12.02 -4.25 -9.75
CA ASP A 325 11.23 -3.04 -9.48
C ASP A 325 10.17 -3.30 -8.41
N LEU A 326 9.55 -4.49 -8.39
CA LEU A 326 8.59 -4.89 -7.34
C LEU A 326 9.22 -4.99 -5.94
N TYR A 327 10.54 -5.05 -5.83
CA TYR A 327 11.29 -5.09 -4.56
C TYR A 327 12.03 -3.78 -4.25
N ASP A 328 11.80 -2.71 -5.01
CA ASP A 328 12.50 -1.42 -4.89
C ASP A 328 14.04 -1.56 -4.95
N ILE A 329 14.57 -2.46 -5.78
CA ILE A 329 16.01 -2.76 -5.85
C ILE A 329 16.76 -1.82 -6.79
#